data_AF-A0A0G0H8G3-F1
#
_entry.id   AF-A0A0G0H8G3-F1
#
_cell.length_a   1.000
_cell.length_b   1.000
_cell.length_c   1.000
_cell.angle_alpha   90.00
_cell.angle_beta   90.00
_cell.angle_gamma   90.00
#
_symmetry.space_group_name_H-M   'P 1'
#
loop_
_entity.id
_entity.type
_entity.pdbx_description
1 polymer ?
#
loop_
_entity_poly.entity_id
_entity_poly.type
_entity_poly.pdbx_seq_one_letter_code
_entity_poly.pdbx_strand_id
1 'polypeptide(L)'
;MKKYLSFILFVFGCLVLLFKLNEQGNQLLSLEKPGSSKELISTRSGELVKGDIIHGKIVSQYPNLGQITVRFNNNFHDSEDTVLFRIKEEGSLDWYYQVNIKTDQFQPHALFPFGFPEIKDSSGKTYIFEIESLNGQQGRGVSLDSQQPQFTAKSVFTKRELLSNKQLSIYFIYHKILSLRHYPSLILFSFYPFVFLLFLYYFPNKIQFYSTLTSKLVSTTIIKHHLFSILIILMILFSIVFTGRIEDINIILILGTYLLYSNKYKYESRIALFYSVCLLVLALTLLILGQQSSANSSSVWAYMFLWVYLIQQIGENILHFHSEITLEKYLSLFDIRIGLK
;
A
#
# COMPACT_ATOMS: atom_id res chain seq x y z
N MET A 1 -27.43 -1.34 -17.54
CA MET A 1 -26.54 -0.61 -16.60
C MET A 1 -25.89 -1.49 -15.55
N LYS A 2 -26.63 -2.40 -14.89
CA LYS A 2 -26.12 -3.09 -13.70
C LYS A 2 -24.84 -3.93 -13.86
N LYS A 3 -24.71 -4.64 -14.98
CA LYS A 3 -23.53 -5.48 -15.27
C LYS A 3 -22.29 -4.64 -15.61
N TYR A 4 -22.49 -3.48 -16.23
CA TYR A 4 -21.40 -2.60 -16.64
C TYR A 4 -20.72 -1.93 -15.46
N LEU A 5 -21.46 -1.55 -14.41
CA LEU A 5 -20.87 -0.93 -13.22
C LEU A 5 -19.91 -1.88 -12.50
N SER A 6 -20.31 -3.13 -12.23
CA SER A 6 -19.43 -4.12 -11.60
C SER A 6 -18.17 -4.37 -12.43
N PHE A 7 -18.29 -4.38 -13.76
CA PHE A 7 -17.15 -4.52 -14.66
C PHE A 7 -16.23 -3.29 -14.62
N ILE A 8 -16.77 -2.07 -14.65
CA ILE A 8 -15.99 -0.82 -14.53
C ILE A 8 -15.24 -0.79 -13.21
N LEU A 9 -15.90 -1.15 -12.10
CA LEU A 9 -15.26 -1.21 -10.78
C LEU A 9 -14.15 -2.25 -10.72
N PHE A 10 -14.34 -3.40 -11.38
CA PHE A 10 -13.32 -4.43 -11.46
C PHE A 10 -12.10 -3.95 -12.26
N VAL A 11 -12.33 -3.37 -13.45
CA VAL A 11 -11.27 -2.76 -14.28
C VAL A 11 -10.52 -1.68 -13.50
N PHE A 12 -11.23 -0.84 -12.76
CA PHE A 12 -10.62 0.16 -11.90
C PHE A 12 -9.76 -0.46 -10.80
N GLY A 13 -10.24 -1.48 -10.09
CA GLY A 13 -9.44 -2.22 -9.11
C GLY A 13 -8.17 -2.84 -9.71
N CYS A 14 -8.27 -3.39 -10.93
CA CYS A 14 -7.10 -3.86 -11.67
C CYS A 14 -6.12 -2.72 -12.04
N LEU A 15 -6.62 -1.54 -12.42
CA LEU A 15 -5.76 -0.39 -12.71
C LEU A 15 -5.04 0.12 -11.46
N VAL A 16 -5.73 0.20 -10.32
CA VAL A 16 -5.11 0.54 -9.03
C VAL A 16 -4.04 -0.48 -8.66
N LEU A 17 -4.33 -1.78 -8.81
CA LEU A 17 -3.37 -2.85 -8.60
C LEU A 17 -2.12 -2.67 -9.48
N LEU A 18 -2.30 -2.40 -10.77
CA LEU A 18 -1.19 -2.19 -11.71
C LEU A 18 -0.36 -0.96 -11.36
N PHE A 19 -1.02 0.15 -10.98
CA PHE A 19 -0.34 1.36 -10.52
C PHE A 19 0.49 1.09 -9.26
N LYS A 20 -0.07 0.36 -8.29
CA LYS A 20 0.61 0.00 -7.04
C LYS A 20 1.80 -0.92 -7.25
N LEU A 21 1.69 -1.86 -8.17
CA LEU A 21 2.83 -2.69 -8.57
C LEU A 21 3.95 -1.82 -9.12
N ASN A 22 3.62 -0.84 -9.97
CA ASN A 22 4.64 0.05 -10.52
C ASN A 22 5.32 0.94 -9.46
N GLU A 23 4.57 1.44 -8.46
CA GLU A 23 5.08 2.35 -7.43
C GLU A 23 6.08 1.69 -6.46
N GLN A 24 5.86 0.43 -6.06
CA GLN A 24 6.72 -0.27 -5.09
C GLN A 24 8.05 -0.75 -5.68
N GLY A 25 8.44 -0.26 -6.86
CA GLY A 25 9.60 -0.76 -7.59
C GLY A 25 9.38 -2.16 -8.19
N ASN A 26 8.16 -2.72 -8.08
CA ASN A 26 7.77 -3.98 -8.73
C ASN A 26 7.48 -3.71 -10.20
N GLN A 27 8.54 -3.45 -10.96
CA GLN A 27 8.46 -3.20 -12.40
C GLN A 27 7.48 -4.20 -13.05
N LEU A 28 6.57 -3.67 -13.86
CA LEU A 28 5.46 -4.46 -14.42
C LEU A 28 5.94 -5.68 -15.21
N LEU A 29 7.16 -5.60 -15.77
CA LEU A 29 7.79 -6.61 -16.60
C LEU A 29 8.92 -7.38 -15.88
N SER A 30 8.91 -7.40 -14.54
CA SER A 30 9.84 -8.21 -13.77
C SER A 30 9.14 -9.28 -12.91
N LEU A 31 9.83 -10.39 -12.69
CA LEU A 31 9.51 -11.36 -11.64
C LEU A 31 10.54 -11.22 -10.52
N GLU A 32 10.09 -11.34 -9.28
CA GLU A 32 10.91 -11.02 -8.12
C GLU A 32 10.97 -12.19 -7.15
N LYS A 33 12.15 -12.36 -6.55
CA LYS A 33 12.36 -13.28 -5.43
C LYS A 33 13.03 -12.53 -4.29
N PRO A 34 12.35 -12.35 -3.14
CA PRO A 34 12.98 -11.77 -1.96
C PRO A 34 14.09 -12.71 -1.45
N GLY A 35 15.24 -12.13 -1.12
CA GLY A 35 16.34 -12.84 -0.51
C GLY A 35 16.14 -13.01 1.01
N SER A 36 16.79 -14.02 1.58
CA SER A 36 16.80 -14.24 3.03
C SER A 36 17.90 -13.39 3.69
N SER A 37 17.69 -12.91 4.92
CA SER A 37 18.74 -12.19 5.66
C SER A 37 20.01 -13.01 5.86
N LYS A 38 19.89 -14.34 5.94
CA LYS A 38 21.06 -15.25 6.06
C LYS A 38 21.92 -15.29 4.80
N GLU A 39 21.37 -14.86 3.67
CA GLU A 39 22.05 -14.85 2.38
C GLU A 39 22.80 -13.54 2.14
N LEU A 40 22.72 -12.58 3.07
CA LEU A 40 23.37 -11.27 2.99
C LEU A 40 24.23 -11.04 4.24
N ILE A 41 25.55 -11.03 4.05
CA ILE A 41 26.53 -10.92 5.13
C ILE A 41 27.32 -9.63 4.93
N SER A 42 27.28 -8.75 5.92
CA SER A 42 28.15 -7.58 5.97
C SER A 42 29.39 -7.90 6.79
N THR A 43 30.54 -7.44 6.32
CA THR A 43 31.82 -7.47 7.06
C THR A 43 31.73 -6.80 8.43
N ARG A 44 30.80 -5.84 8.60
CA ARG A 44 30.54 -5.15 9.86
C ARG A 44 29.06 -4.92 10.12
N SER A 45 28.74 -4.61 11.38
CA SER A 45 27.47 -3.99 11.75
C SER A 45 27.54 -2.46 11.57
N GLY A 46 26.42 -1.86 11.14
CA GLY A 46 26.25 -0.42 11.02
C GLY A 46 26.59 0.14 9.63
N GLU A 47 27.09 1.37 9.62
CA GLU A 47 27.49 2.10 8.41
C GLU A 47 28.71 1.47 7.76
N LEU A 48 28.67 1.32 6.44
CA LEU A 48 29.81 0.90 5.64
C LEU A 48 30.83 2.05 5.58
N VAL A 49 32.08 1.73 5.91
CA VAL A 49 33.23 2.58 5.65
C VAL A 49 34.07 1.97 4.53
N LYS A 50 35.02 2.75 4.02
CA LYS A 50 35.93 2.33 2.95
C LYS A 50 36.53 0.95 3.22
N GLY A 51 36.36 0.05 2.25
CA GLY A 51 36.85 -1.34 2.27
C GLY A 51 35.86 -2.33 2.86
N ASP A 52 34.77 -1.88 3.48
CA ASP A 52 33.72 -2.79 3.94
C ASP A 52 32.95 -3.35 2.75
N ILE A 53 32.68 -4.66 2.83
CA ILE A 53 31.99 -5.42 1.78
C ILE A 53 30.72 -6.03 2.35
N ILE A 54 29.63 -5.93 1.58
CA ILE A 54 28.43 -6.75 1.74
C ILE A 54 28.51 -7.87 0.71
N HIS A 55 28.48 -9.12 1.17
CA HIS A 55 28.40 -10.31 0.35
C HIS A 55 26.97 -10.83 0.32
N GLY A 56 26.42 -11.00 -0.88
CA GLY A 56 25.11 -11.58 -1.10
C GLY A 56 25.19 -12.85 -1.93
N LYS A 57 24.37 -13.83 -1.60
CA LYS A 57 24.21 -15.07 -2.37
C LYS A 57 22.75 -15.25 -2.77
N ILE A 58 22.48 -15.61 -4.02
CA ILE A 58 21.10 -15.84 -4.47
C ILE A 58 21.00 -16.97 -5.47
N VAL A 59 20.03 -17.86 -5.25
CA VAL A 59 19.59 -18.82 -6.25
C VAL A 59 18.49 -18.19 -7.10
N SER A 60 18.77 -17.94 -8.37
CA SER A 60 17.80 -17.34 -9.30
C SER A 60 16.66 -18.34 -9.54
N GLN A 61 15.42 -17.93 -9.26
CA GLN A 61 14.25 -18.81 -9.42
C GLN A 61 13.65 -18.75 -10.83
N TYR A 62 13.90 -17.65 -11.54
CA TYR A 62 13.37 -17.38 -12.87
C TYR A 62 14.55 -17.17 -13.85
N PRO A 63 14.34 -17.31 -15.17
CA PRO A 63 15.35 -16.95 -16.17
C PRO A 63 15.54 -15.43 -16.24
N ASN A 64 16.53 -14.97 -17.00
CA ASN A 64 16.78 -13.55 -17.30
C ASN A 64 17.03 -12.69 -16.05
N LEU A 65 17.87 -13.17 -15.13
CA LEU A 65 18.31 -12.35 -13.99
C LEU A 65 18.99 -11.08 -14.52
N GLY A 66 18.49 -9.90 -14.17
CA GLY A 66 19.02 -8.64 -14.71
C GLY A 66 19.15 -7.53 -13.68
N GLN A 67 18.74 -7.77 -12.44
CA GLN A 67 18.79 -6.76 -11.40
C GLN A 67 18.81 -7.40 -10.01
N ILE A 68 19.63 -6.83 -9.13
CA ILE A 68 19.57 -7.04 -7.68
C ILE A 68 19.16 -5.71 -7.06
N THR A 69 18.18 -5.71 -6.16
CA THR A 69 17.87 -4.54 -5.34
C THR A 69 18.27 -4.79 -3.90
N VAL A 70 18.94 -3.83 -3.23
CA VAL A 70 19.34 -3.93 -1.82
C VAL A 70 18.80 -2.73 -1.06
N ARG A 71 18.32 -2.96 0.16
CA ARG A 71 17.72 -1.92 1.01
C ARG A 71 18.80 -1.27 1.87
N PHE A 72 18.97 0.02 1.70
CA PHE A 72 19.91 0.81 2.48
C PHE A 72 19.17 1.75 3.43
N ASN A 73 19.87 2.13 4.49
CA ASN A 73 19.52 3.21 5.37
C ASN A 73 20.71 4.18 5.45
N ASN A 74 20.50 5.42 5.02
CA ASN A 74 21.48 6.50 5.11
C ASN A 74 21.31 7.34 6.39
N ASN A 75 20.48 6.90 7.34
CA ASN A 75 20.18 7.60 8.60
C ASN A 75 19.70 9.04 8.39
N PHE A 76 19.07 9.33 7.25
CA PHE A 76 18.63 10.68 6.86
C PHE A 76 19.78 11.69 6.71
N HIS A 77 20.98 11.22 6.35
CA HIS A 77 22.12 12.06 6.02
C HIS A 77 22.52 11.89 4.55
N ASP A 78 23.12 12.93 3.97
CA ASP A 78 23.73 12.86 2.64
C ASP A 78 24.98 12.00 2.72
N SER A 79 25.02 10.95 1.90
CA SER A 79 26.17 10.05 1.79
C SER A 79 27.01 10.42 0.57
N GLU A 80 28.29 10.69 0.79
CA GLU A 80 29.26 11.02 -0.26
C GLU A 80 30.02 9.78 -0.78
N ASP A 81 29.65 8.59 -0.30
CA ASP A 81 30.30 7.33 -0.67
C ASP A 81 30.01 6.94 -2.13
N THR A 82 30.92 6.16 -2.70
CA THR A 82 30.74 5.41 -3.94
C THR A 82 30.87 3.93 -3.63
N VAL A 83 29.86 3.15 -4.02
CA VAL A 83 29.91 1.70 -3.88
C VAL A 83 30.26 1.04 -5.20
N LEU A 84 31.14 0.03 -5.15
CA LEU A 84 31.38 -0.90 -6.25
C LEU A 84 30.43 -2.08 -6.11
N PHE A 85 29.48 -2.18 -7.03
CA PHE A 85 28.64 -3.37 -7.18
C PHE A 85 29.28 -4.34 -8.17
N ARG A 86 29.34 -5.63 -7.83
CA ARG A 86 29.79 -6.69 -8.72
C ARG A 86 28.99 -7.98 -8.54
N ILE A 87 28.81 -8.75 -9.62
CA ILE A 87 28.06 -10.02 -9.60
C ILE A 87 28.71 -11.08 -10.49
N LYS A 88 28.66 -12.34 -10.07
CA LYS A 88 29.11 -13.51 -10.85
C LYS A 88 28.33 -14.78 -10.50
N GLU A 89 28.38 -15.76 -11.40
CA GLU A 89 27.89 -17.12 -11.12
C GLU A 89 28.84 -17.80 -10.11
N GLU A 90 28.27 -18.56 -9.16
CA GLU A 90 29.05 -19.31 -8.16
C GLU A 90 29.98 -20.31 -8.86
N GLY A 91 31.27 -20.28 -8.51
CA GLY A 91 32.31 -21.08 -9.18
C GLY A 91 33.01 -20.37 -10.35
N SER A 92 32.48 -19.25 -10.84
CA SER A 92 33.17 -18.41 -11.83
C SER A 92 34.37 -17.69 -11.20
N LEU A 93 35.49 -17.65 -11.94
CA LEU A 93 36.65 -16.83 -11.57
C LEU A 93 36.36 -15.36 -11.83
N ASP A 94 35.84 -15.05 -13.01
CA ASP A 94 35.61 -13.68 -13.47
C ASP A 94 34.25 -13.12 -13.01
N TRP A 95 34.23 -11.81 -12.81
CA TRP A 95 33.01 -11.04 -12.56
C TRP A 95 32.23 -10.84 -13.86
N TYR A 96 30.94 -11.19 -13.85
CA TYR A 96 30.07 -11.00 -15.01
C TYR A 96 29.81 -9.51 -15.28
N TYR A 97 29.61 -8.74 -14.21
CA TYR A 97 29.35 -7.31 -14.31
C TYR A 97 29.87 -6.57 -13.08
N GLN A 98 30.33 -5.33 -13.29
CA GLN A 98 30.83 -4.43 -12.25
C GLN A 98 30.43 -2.98 -12.56
N VAL A 99 30.04 -2.21 -11.56
CA VAL A 99 29.70 -0.78 -11.72
C VAL A 99 29.93 0.01 -10.43
N ASN A 100 30.40 1.26 -10.56
CA ASN A 100 30.52 2.20 -9.47
C ASN A 100 29.29 3.10 -9.39
N ILE A 101 28.69 3.22 -8.22
CA ILE A 101 27.44 3.97 -8.00
C ILE A 101 27.62 4.91 -6.81
N LYS A 102 27.22 6.17 -6.99
CA LYS A 102 27.20 7.14 -5.90
C LYS A 102 26.01 6.88 -4.98
N THR A 103 26.25 7.01 -3.69
CA THR A 103 25.26 6.74 -2.64
C THR A 103 24.35 7.93 -2.34
N ASP A 104 24.59 9.09 -2.96
CA ASP A 104 23.73 10.28 -2.91
C ASP A 104 22.31 10.02 -3.46
N GLN A 105 22.14 8.99 -4.28
CA GLN A 105 20.85 8.56 -4.82
C GLN A 105 20.08 7.61 -3.88
N PHE A 106 20.70 7.13 -2.80
CA PHE A 106 20.09 6.12 -1.94
C PHE A 106 19.07 6.81 -1.03
N GLN A 107 17.85 6.28 -1.03
CA GLN A 107 16.78 6.78 -0.16
C GLN A 107 16.68 5.90 1.10
N PRO A 108 16.46 6.50 2.28
CA PRO A 108 16.35 5.74 3.52
C PRO A 108 15.23 4.71 3.43
N HIS A 109 15.52 3.49 3.87
CA HIS A 109 14.61 2.35 3.87
C HIS A 109 14.11 1.96 2.48
N ALA A 110 14.70 2.45 1.39
CA ALA A 110 14.29 2.10 0.03
C ALA A 110 15.20 1.01 -0.56
N LEU A 111 14.62 0.18 -1.42
CA LEU A 111 15.36 -0.78 -2.24
C LEU A 111 16.04 -0.04 -3.38
N PHE A 112 17.37 0.04 -3.36
CA PHE A 112 18.15 0.64 -4.43
C PHE A 112 18.45 -0.40 -5.53
N PRO A 113 18.22 -0.08 -6.82
CA PRO A 113 18.42 -1.02 -7.93
C PRO A 113 19.84 -1.04 -8.49
N PHE A 114 20.45 -2.23 -8.50
CA PHE A 114 21.67 -2.55 -9.23
C PHE A 114 21.30 -3.35 -10.49
N GLY A 115 21.10 -2.63 -11.59
CA GLY A 115 20.81 -3.24 -12.90
C GLY A 115 22.08 -3.66 -13.65
N PHE A 116 22.00 -4.75 -14.39
CA PHE A 116 23.07 -5.29 -15.22
C PHE A 116 22.50 -5.98 -16.48
N PRO A 117 23.34 -6.25 -17.50
CA PRO A 117 22.90 -7.00 -18.67
C PRO A 117 22.25 -8.34 -18.27
N GLU A 118 21.18 -8.72 -18.96
CA GLU A 118 20.43 -9.93 -18.62
C GLU A 118 21.31 -11.19 -18.69
N ILE A 119 21.29 -11.98 -17.62
CA ILE A 119 21.89 -13.31 -17.57
C ILE A 119 20.82 -14.31 -18.00
N LYS A 120 20.89 -14.71 -19.27
CA LYS A 120 19.98 -15.73 -19.84
C LYS A 120 20.18 -17.07 -19.16
N ASP A 121 19.12 -17.87 -19.11
CA ASP A 121 19.12 -19.21 -18.51
C ASP A 121 19.64 -19.24 -17.06
N SER A 122 19.41 -18.15 -16.31
CA SER A 122 19.82 -18.01 -14.91
C SER A 122 19.05 -18.91 -13.95
N SER A 123 17.93 -19.48 -14.38
CA SER A 123 17.03 -20.28 -13.52
C SER A 123 17.76 -21.47 -12.89
N GLY A 124 17.65 -21.60 -11.57
CA GLY A 124 18.27 -22.66 -10.76
C GLY A 124 19.75 -22.45 -10.47
N LYS A 125 20.39 -21.44 -11.06
CA LYS A 125 21.80 -21.12 -10.82
C LYS A 125 21.98 -20.22 -9.61
N THR A 126 23.15 -20.34 -9.00
CA THR A 126 23.53 -19.53 -7.84
C THR A 126 24.46 -18.42 -8.25
N TYR A 127 24.17 -17.21 -7.79
CA TYR A 127 24.97 -16.02 -8.04
C TYR A 127 25.46 -15.43 -6.73
N ILE A 128 26.68 -14.91 -6.77
CA ILE A 128 27.29 -14.16 -5.69
C ILE A 128 27.41 -12.73 -6.15
N PHE A 129 26.94 -11.79 -5.34
CA PHE A 129 27.12 -10.37 -5.57
C PHE A 129 27.82 -9.72 -4.38
N GLU A 130 28.54 -8.63 -4.65
CA GLU A 130 29.24 -7.86 -3.64
C GLU A 130 28.98 -6.38 -3.82
N ILE A 131 28.91 -5.67 -2.69
CA ILE A 131 28.82 -4.22 -2.62
C ILE A 131 29.93 -3.75 -1.71
N GLU A 132 30.95 -3.14 -2.28
CA GLU A 132 32.12 -2.64 -1.57
C GLU A 132 32.05 -1.11 -1.45
N SER A 133 32.19 -0.59 -0.23
CA SER A 133 32.31 0.86 -0.02
C SER A 133 33.71 1.33 -0.40
N LEU A 134 33.82 2.29 -1.32
CA LEU A 134 35.12 2.80 -1.79
C LEU A 134 35.60 4.02 -1.01
N ASN A 135 34.66 4.85 -0.53
CA ASN A 135 34.93 6.15 0.07
C ASN A 135 34.14 6.39 1.37
N GLY A 136 33.44 5.37 1.91
CA GLY A 136 32.57 5.51 3.08
C GLY A 136 33.33 5.97 4.32
N GLN A 137 32.68 6.80 5.12
CA GLN A 137 33.21 7.35 6.37
C GLN A 137 32.18 7.20 7.48
N GLN A 138 32.66 7.06 8.72
CA GLN A 138 31.78 6.99 9.88
C GLN A 138 30.98 8.30 10.04
N GLY A 139 29.66 8.17 10.23
CA GLY A 139 28.69 9.25 10.31
C GLY A 139 28.19 9.78 8.96
N ARG A 140 28.72 9.26 7.84
CA ARG A 140 28.36 9.66 6.46
C ARG A 140 28.24 8.46 5.51
N GLY A 141 28.28 7.24 6.03
CA GLY A 141 28.17 6.02 5.26
C GLY A 141 26.73 5.56 5.15
N VAL A 142 26.46 4.67 4.18
CA VAL A 142 25.19 3.95 4.11
C VAL A 142 25.29 2.68 4.95
N SER A 143 24.19 2.27 5.56
CA SER A 143 24.08 1.01 6.30
C SER A 143 23.09 0.08 5.62
N LEU A 144 23.27 -1.23 5.80
CA LEU A 144 22.29 -2.21 5.37
C LEU A 144 21.06 -2.13 6.28
N ASP A 145 19.88 -1.97 5.68
CA ASP A 145 18.64 -1.92 6.47
C ASP A 145 18.28 -3.32 6.98
N SER A 146 17.80 -3.40 8.23
CA SER A 146 17.28 -4.63 8.84
C SER A 146 15.88 -5.01 8.36
N GLN A 147 15.14 -4.08 7.74
CA GLN A 147 13.79 -4.30 7.26
C GLN A 147 13.73 -5.34 6.13
N GLN A 148 12.83 -6.31 6.27
CA GLN A 148 12.61 -7.34 5.27
C GLN A 148 11.69 -6.87 4.12
N PRO A 149 11.97 -7.28 2.86
CA PRO A 149 13.18 -7.94 2.43
C PRO A 149 14.37 -6.97 2.37
N GLN A 150 15.55 -7.43 2.80
CA GLN A 150 16.80 -6.66 2.75
C GLN A 150 17.35 -6.57 1.32
N PHE A 151 17.10 -7.60 0.51
CA PHE A 151 17.40 -7.56 -0.91
C PHE A 151 16.41 -8.41 -1.71
N THR A 152 16.40 -8.23 -3.02
CA THR A 152 15.51 -8.96 -3.94
C THR A 152 16.22 -9.15 -5.28
N ALA A 153 16.19 -10.36 -5.82
CA ALA A 153 16.60 -10.59 -7.21
C ALA A 153 15.41 -10.40 -8.14
N LYS A 154 15.66 -9.72 -9.26
CA LYS A 154 14.64 -9.44 -10.27
C LYS A 154 15.07 -10.02 -11.62
N SER A 155 14.19 -10.86 -12.15
CA SER A 155 14.25 -11.33 -13.51
C SER A 155 13.49 -10.38 -14.41
N VAL A 156 14.16 -9.81 -15.40
CA VAL A 156 13.63 -8.74 -16.26
C VAL A 156 13.21 -9.35 -17.59
N PHE A 157 12.02 -8.99 -18.06
CA PHE A 157 11.48 -9.44 -19.34
C PHE A 157 11.20 -8.24 -20.23
N THR A 158 11.51 -8.36 -21.52
CA THR A 158 11.12 -7.31 -22.46
C THR A 158 9.69 -7.52 -22.96
N LYS A 159 9.01 -6.42 -23.30
CA LYS A 159 7.68 -6.49 -23.92
C LYS A 159 7.69 -7.32 -25.21
N ARG A 160 8.77 -7.25 -25.99
CA ARG A 160 8.92 -7.99 -27.25
C ARG A 160 8.97 -9.50 -27.00
N GLU A 161 9.75 -9.95 -26.04
CA GLU A 161 9.85 -11.37 -25.69
C GLU A 161 8.50 -11.94 -25.24
N LEU A 162 7.82 -11.26 -24.31
CA LEU A 162 6.52 -11.69 -23.81
C LEU A 162 5.49 -11.77 -24.95
N LEU A 163 5.40 -10.74 -25.80
CA LEU A 163 4.44 -10.73 -26.92
C LEU A 163 4.78 -11.75 -28.01
N SER A 164 6.06 -12.04 -28.25
CA SER A 164 6.50 -13.00 -29.27
C SER A 164 6.28 -14.46 -28.87
N ASN A 165 6.25 -14.76 -27.57
CA ASN A 165 6.15 -16.13 -27.06
C ASN A 165 4.97 -16.27 -26.09
N LYS A 166 3.87 -16.86 -26.57
CA LYS A 166 2.65 -17.09 -25.79
C LYS A 166 2.88 -17.94 -24.54
N GLN A 167 3.74 -18.96 -24.63
CA GLN A 167 4.04 -19.82 -23.48
C GLN A 167 4.79 -19.03 -22.40
N LEU A 168 5.78 -18.23 -22.80
CA LEU A 168 6.51 -17.35 -21.88
C LEU A 168 5.61 -16.30 -21.23
N SER A 169 4.68 -15.71 -21.99
CA SER A 169 3.66 -14.80 -21.46
C SER A 169 2.78 -15.45 -20.39
N ILE A 170 2.28 -16.66 -20.63
CA ILE A 170 1.44 -17.39 -19.66
C ILE A 170 2.26 -17.72 -18.41
N TYR A 171 3.50 -18.18 -18.59
CA TYR A 171 4.44 -18.44 -17.50
C TYR A 171 4.68 -17.18 -16.65
N PHE A 172 4.98 -16.05 -17.30
CA PHE A 172 5.20 -14.77 -16.63
C PHE A 172 3.98 -14.33 -15.84
N ILE A 173 2.78 -14.34 -16.43
CA ILE A 173 1.54 -13.93 -15.76
C ILE A 173 1.27 -14.81 -14.55
N TYR A 174 1.41 -16.13 -14.69
CA TYR A 174 1.22 -17.08 -13.59
C TYR A 174 2.15 -16.78 -12.42
N HIS A 175 3.45 -16.63 -12.68
CA HIS A 175 4.42 -16.33 -11.63
C HIS A 175 4.27 -14.92 -11.06
N LYS A 176 3.87 -13.93 -11.87
CA LYS A 176 3.57 -12.58 -11.38
C LYS A 176 2.39 -12.63 -10.41
N ILE A 177 1.31 -13.34 -10.73
CA ILE A 177 0.17 -13.54 -9.82
C ILE A 177 0.61 -14.25 -8.54
N LEU A 178 1.42 -15.31 -8.62
CA LEU A 178 1.94 -15.99 -7.44
C LEU A 178 2.82 -15.08 -6.58
N SER A 179 3.63 -14.22 -7.19
CA SER A 179 4.52 -13.29 -6.47
C SER A 179 3.74 -12.30 -5.59
N LEU A 180 2.48 -11.98 -5.94
CA LEU A 180 1.62 -11.11 -5.14
C LEU A 180 1.34 -11.67 -3.73
N ARG A 181 1.52 -12.98 -3.51
CA ARG A 181 1.38 -13.59 -2.17
C ARG A 181 2.39 -13.05 -1.16
N HIS A 182 3.54 -12.55 -1.62
CA HIS A 182 4.53 -11.91 -0.75
C HIS A 182 4.15 -10.47 -0.36
N TYR A 183 3.14 -9.90 -1.02
CA TYR A 183 2.67 -8.53 -0.79
C TYR A 183 1.16 -8.53 -0.48
N PRO A 184 0.71 -9.17 0.63
CA PRO A 184 -0.71 -9.31 0.95
C PRO A 184 -1.38 -7.95 1.17
N SER A 185 -0.64 -6.97 1.69
CA SER A 185 -1.09 -5.58 1.81
C SER A 185 -1.50 -5.01 0.46
N LEU A 186 -0.68 -5.20 -0.59
CA LEU A 186 -0.95 -4.68 -1.92
C LEU A 186 -2.24 -5.27 -2.51
N ILE A 187 -2.47 -6.57 -2.35
CA ILE A 187 -3.73 -7.22 -2.79
C ILE A 187 -4.91 -6.66 -2.00
N LEU A 188 -4.81 -6.64 -0.67
CA LEU A 188 -5.88 -6.16 0.20
C LEU A 188 -6.24 -4.72 -0.15
N PHE A 189 -5.27 -3.81 -0.27
CA PHE A 189 -5.54 -2.40 -0.59
C PHE A 189 -6.11 -2.20 -1.99
N SER A 190 -5.64 -2.95 -2.99
CA SER A 190 -6.13 -2.79 -4.36
C SER A 190 -7.57 -3.27 -4.54
N PHE A 191 -7.95 -4.33 -3.82
CA PHE A 191 -9.29 -4.91 -3.92
C PHE A 191 -10.26 -4.43 -2.84
N TYR A 192 -9.80 -3.76 -1.78
CA TYR A 192 -10.67 -3.31 -0.71
C TYR A 192 -11.73 -2.29 -1.17
N PRO A 193 -11.39 -1.23 -1.94
CA PRO A 193 -12.40 -0.33 -2.52
C PRO A 193 -13.35 -1.07 -3.47
N PHE A 194 -12.87 -2.09 -4.18
CA PHE A 194 -13.68 -2.90 -5.08
C PHE A 194 -14.70 -3.75 -4.32
N VAL A 195 -14.26 -4.51 -3.32
CA VAL A 195 -15.14 -5.33 -2.45
C VAL A 195 -16.15 -4.44 -1.74
N PHE A 196 -15.71 -3.27 -1.27
CA PHE A 196 -16.58 -2.25 -0.68
C PHE A 196 -17.67 -1.79 -1.66
N LEU A 197 -17.29 -1.32 -2.86
CA LEU A 197 -18.25 -0.82 -3.85
C LEU A 197 -19.18 -1.93 -4.36
N LEU A 198 -18.68 -3.16 -4.50
CA LEU A 198 -19.52 -4.34 -4.79
C LEU A 198 -20.53 -4.61 -3.68
N PHE A 199 -20.09 -4.58 -2.41
CA PHE A 199 -20.98 -4.74 -1.27
C PHE A 199 -22.09 -3.70 -1.32
N LEU A 200 -21.73 -2.42 -1.44
CA LEU A 200 -22.68 -1.31 -1.54
C LEU A 200 -23.66 -1.44 -2.69
N TYR A 201 -23.24 -2.06 -3.78
CA TYR A 201 -24.02 -2.18 -4.98
C TYR A 201 -25.00 -3.36 -4.96
N TYR A 202 -24.57 -4.53 -4.45
CA TYR A 202 -25.38 -5.75 -4.43
C TYR A 202 -26.27 -5.88 -3.19
N PHE A 203 -25.83 -5.39 -2.01
CA PHE A 203 -26.61 -5.55 -0.78
C PHE A 203 -27.90 -4.72 -0.65
N PRO A 204 -28.03 -3.45 -1.10
CA PRO A 204 -29.20 -2.64 -0.75
C PRO A 204 -30.52 -3.18 -1.29
N ASN A 205 -30.48 -3.95 -2.38
CA ASN A 205 -31.65 -4.53 -3.05
C ASN A 205 -31.97 -5.98 -2.61
N LYS A 206 -31.02 -6.71 -2.02
CA LYS A 206 -31.20 -8.12 -1.60
C LYS A 206 -31.36 -8.31 -0.10
N ILE A 207 -31.30 -7.24 0.70
CA ILE A 207 -31.74 -7.25 2.11
C ILE A 207 -33.28 -7.32 2.16
N GLN A 208 -33.86 -8.38 1.60
CA GLN A 208 -35.15 -8.93 2.02
C GLN A 208 -34.95 -10.02 3.09
N PHE A 209 -33.73 -10.54 3.27
CA PHE A 209 -33.39 -11.50 4.31
C PHE A 209 -33.70 -11.00 5.73
N TYR A 210 -33.61 -9.69 5.97
CA TYR A 210 -34.00 -9.09 7.24
C TYR A 210 -35.51 -8.89 7.40
N SER A 211 -36.32 -8.84 6.31
CA SER A 211 -37.76 -8.60 6.46
C SER A 211 -38.47 -9.74 7.18
N THR A 212 -37.91 -10.95 7.12
CA THR A 212 -38.44 -12.12 7.84
C THR A 212 -38.05 -12.11 9.33
N LEU A 213 -36.94 -11.46 9.71
CA LEU A 213 -36.49 -11.35 11.10
C LEU A 213 -37.04 -10.10 11.83
N THR A 214 -37.40 -9.04 11.09
CA THR A 214 -37.76 -7.72 11.68
C THR A 214 -39.23 -7.34 11.48
N SER A 215 -40.15 -8.30 11.41
CA SER A 215 -41.59 -8.02 11.24
C SER A 215 -42.22 -7.20 12.40
N LYS A 216 -41.48 -6.94 13.48
CA LYS A 216 -41.94 -6.15 14.64
C LYS A 216 -41.12 -4.92 15.02
N LEU A 217 -40.00 -4.61 14.37
CA LEU A 217 -39.09 -3.55 14.85
C LEU A 217 -38.61 -2.65 13.71
N VAL A 218 -39.00 -1.37 13.82
CA VAL A 218 -38.36 -0.15 13.30
C VAL A 218 -37.89 -0.16 11.83
N SER A 219 -38.51 0.73 11.04
CA SER A 219 -38.15 1.19 9.70
C SER A 219 -36.83 0.64 9.12
N THR A 220 -36.96 -0.32 8.20
CA THR A 220 -35.87 -1.00 7.47
C THR A 220 -34.90 -0.05 6.75
N THR A 221 -35.33 1.19 6.51
CA THR A 221 -34.54 2.25 5.88
C THR A 221 -33.41 2.71 6.82
N ILE A 222 -33.71 2.90 8.12
CA ILE A 222 -32.75 3.34 9.13
C ILE A 222 -31.58 2.34 9.23
N ILE A 223 -31.87 1.05 9.38
CA ILE A 223 -30.85 -0.01 9.51
C ILE A 223 -29.89 -0.03 8.31
N LYS A 224 -30.39 0.17 7.08
CA LYS A 224 -29.55 0.24 5.88
C LYS A 224 -28.60 1.45 5.90
N HIS A 225 -29.00 2.56 6.51
CA HIS A 225 -28.16 3.76 6.67
C HIS A 225 -26.99 3.52 7.62
N HIS A 226 -27.25 2.85 8.75
CA HIS A 226 -26.20 2.59 9.74
C HIS A 226 -25.15 1.61 9.23
N LEU A 227 -25.58 0.55 8.53
CA LEU A 227 -24.64 -0.40 7.94
C LEU A 227 -23.63 0.28 7.02
N PHE A 228 -24.07 1.27 6.24
CA PHE A 228 -23.16 2.03 5.37
C PHE A 228 -22.14 2.85 6.16
N SER A 229 -22.62 3.64 7.13
CA SER A 229 -21.76 4.48 7.96
C SER A 229 -20.75 3.66 8.75
N ILE A 230 -21.20 2.55 9.35
CA ILE A 230 -20.33 1.58 10.03
C ILE A 230 -19.27 1.05 9.07
N LEU A 231 -19.65 0.72 7.84
CA LEU A 231 -18.71 0.16 6.88
C LEU A 231 -17.66 1.18 6.44
N ILE A 232 -18.02 2.45 6.23
CA ILE A 232 -17.06 3.54 6.01
C ILE A 232 -16.12 3.70 7.20
N ILE A 233 -16.63 3.69 8.43
CA ILE A 233 -15.78 3.79 9.63
C ILE A 233 -14.81 2.61 9.66
N LEU A 234 -15.27 1.39 9.38
CA LEU A 234 -14.42 0.21 9.29
C LEU A 234 -13.35 0.36 8.19
N MET A 235 -13.65 0.99 7.05
CA MET A 235 -12.65 1.32 6.01
C MET A 235 -11.57 2.25 6.53
N ILE A 236 -11.97 3.30 7.22
CA ILE A 236 -11.05 4.30 7.76
C ILE A 236 -10.18 3.66 8.84
N LEU A 237 -10.77 2.90 9.77
CA LEU A 237 -10.03 2.16 10.79
C LEU A 237 -9.06 1.15 10.18
N PHE A 238 -9.49 0.42 9.14
CA PHE A 238 -8.62 -0.48 8.40
C PHE A 238 -7.44 0.28 7.76
N SER A 239 -7.70 1.44 7.15
CA SER A 239 -6.65 2.29 6.58
C SER A 239 -5.66 2.80 7.65
N ILE A 240 -6.16 3.21 8.83
CA ILE A 240 -5.32 3.70 9.93
C ILE A 240 -4.41 2.60 10.48
N VAL A 241 -4.93 1.37 10.60
CA VAL A 241 -4.19 0.24 11.21
C VAL A 241 -3.17 -0.35 10.24
N PHE A 242 -3.56 -0.57 8.98
CA PHE A 242 -2.78 -1.43 8.08
C PHE A 242 -1.89 -0.67 7.10
N THR A 243 -2.21 0.58 6.73
CA THR A 243 -1.53 1.22 5.59
C THR A 243 -0.27 1.97 6.03
N GLY A 244 -0.26 2.56 7.23
CA GLY A 244 0.83 3.39 7.76
C GLY A 244 1.17 4.66 6.94
N ARG A 245 0.71 4.70 5.68
CA ARG A 245 0.67 5.83 4.77
C ARG A 245 -0.71 5.84 4.16
N ILE A 246 -1.40 6.96 4.24
CA ILE A 246 -2.68 7.05 3.55
C ILE A 246 -2.41 7.31 2.08
N GLU A 247 -3.08 6.56 1.22
CA GLU A 247 -3.02 6.78 -0.21
C GLU A 247 -4.12 7.77 -0.62
N ASP A 248 -3.74 8.86 -1.27
CA ASP A 248 -4.65 9.96 -1.64
C ASP A 248 -5.88 9.47 -2.41
N ILE A 249 -5.71 8.46 -3.28
CA ILE A 249 -6.82 7.91 -4.07
C ILE A 249 -7.89 7.22 -3.21
N ASN A 250 -7.49 6.53 -2.14
CA ASN A 250 -8.42 5.86 -1.24
C ASN A 250 -9.20 6.88 -0.41
N ILE A 251 -8.55 7.98 -0.01
CA ILE A 251 -9.22 9.12 0.63
C ILE A 251 -10.33 9.66 -0.27
N ILE A 252 -9.99 10.00 -1.50
CA ILE A 252 -10.93 10.60 -2.46
C ILE A 252 -12.12 9.66 -2.68
N LEU A 253 -11.88 8.35 -2.84
CA LEU A 253 -12.95 7.37 -3.04
C LEU A 253 -13.87 7.22 -1.83
N ILE A 254 -13.30 7.13 -0.62
CA ILE A 254 -14.09 6.98 0.61
C ILE A 254 -14.88 8.26 0.88
N LEU A 255 -14.27 9.43 0.77
CA LEU A 255 -14.94 10.72 0.97
C LEU A 255 -16.00 10.98 -0.09
N GLY A 256 -15.70 10.71 -1.37
CA GLY A 256 -16.66 10.84 -2.47
C GLY A 256 -17.86 9.92 -2.25
N THR A 257 -17.62 8.68 -1.81
CA THR A 257 -18.69 7.73 -1.48
C THR A 257 -19.50 8.21 -0.27
N TYR A 258 -18.85 8.73 0.77
CA TYR A 258 -19.53 9.31 1.92
C TYR A 258 -20.40 10.50 1.52
N LEU A 259 -19.87 11.45 0.73
CA LEU A 259 -20.59 12.63 0.27
C LEU A 259 -21.82 12.26 -0.56
N LEU A 260 -21.66 11.37 -1.55
CA LEU A 260 -22.78 10.89 -2.37
C LEU A 260 -23.88 10.23 -1.52
N TYR A 261 -23.47 9.44 -0.53
CA TYR A 261 -24.41 8.79 0.38
C TYR A 261 -25.10 9.78 1.31
N SER A 262 -24.32 10.66 1.93
CA SER A 262 -24.83 11.70 2.82
C SER A 262 -25.84 12.60 2.13
N ASN A 263 -25.61 12.96 0.87
CA ASN A 263 -26.55 13.72 0.05
C ASN A 263 -27.81 12.90 -0.25
N LYS A 264 -27.65 11.63 -0.68
CA LYS A 264 -28.79 10.74 -0.99
C LYS A 264 -29.71 10.51 0.21
N TYR A 265 -29.15 10.42 1.41
CA TYR A 265 -29.88 10.12 2.65
C TYR A 265 -30.04 11.32 3.57
N LYS A 266 -29.68 12.51 3.09
CA LYS A 266 -29.83 13.79 3.79
C LYS A 266 -29.32 13.72 5.22
N TYR A 267 -28.08 13.27 5.38
CA TYR A 267 -27.39 13.29 6.66
C TYR A 267 -27.09 14.73 7.06
N GLU A 268 -27.26 15.01 8.34
CA GLU A 268 -26.85 16.27 8.92
C GLU A 268 -25.31 16.39 8.97
N SER A 269 -24.81 17.58 8.64
CA SER A 269 -23.39 17.94 8.66
C SER A 269 -22.72 17.64 10.01
N ARG A 270 -23.45 17.81 11.13
CA ARG A 270 -22.98 17.49 12.48
C ARG A 270 -22.49 16.04 12.65
N ILE A 271 -22.95 15.09 11.82
CA ILE A 271 -22.47 13.70 11.82
C ILE A 271 -21.02 13.62 11.30
N ALA A 272 -20.67 14.36 10.24
CA ALA A 272 -19.30 14.42 9.75
C ALA A 272 -18.36 15.08 10.78
N LEU A 273 -18.84 16.14 11.44
CA LEU A 273 -18.11 16.78 12.54
C LEU A 273 -17.85 15.81 13.70
N PHE A 274 -18.86 15.02 14.08
CA PHE A 274 -18.71 13.98 15.10
C PHE A 274 -17.59 12.99 14.75
N TYR A 275 -17.54 12.50 13.50
CA TYR A 275 -16.45 11.63 13.07
C TYR A 275 -15.09 12.30 13.10
N SER A 276 -15.00 13.56 12.66
CA SER A 276 -13.77 14.34 12.72
C SER A 276 -13.22 14.38 14.15
N VAL A 277 -14.07 14.68 15.13
CA VAL A 277 -13.68 14.72 16.55
C VAL A 277 -13.27 13.34 17.07
N CYS A 278 -14.04 12.29 16.78
CA CYS A 278 -13.68 10.92 17.19
C CYS A 278 -12.32 10.48 16.64
N LEU A 279 -12.02 10.81 15.38
CA LEU A 279 -10.75 10.49 14.74
C LEU A 279 -9.59 11.31 15.29
N LEU A 280 -9.84 12.55 15.70
CA LEU A 280 -8.85 13.37 16.39
C LEU A 280 -8.51 12.79 17.78
N VAL A 281 -9.53 12.36 18.55
CA VAL A 281 -9.33 11.68 19.83
C VAL A 281 -8.57 10.36 19.64
N LEU A 282 -8.89 9.60 18.59
CA LEU A 282 -8.17 8.37 18.24
C LEU A 282 -6.70 8.69 17.89
N ALA A 283 -6.44 9.77 17.16
CA ALA A 283 -5.07 10.19 16.82
C ALA A 283 -4.24 10.47 18.07
N LEU A 284 -4.80 11.21 19.04
CA LEU A 284 -4.14 11.48 20.32
C LEU A 284 -3.87 10.19 21.11
N THR A 285 -4.83 9.27 21.14
CA THR A 285 -4.67 7.96 21.79
C THR A 285 -3.53 7.16 21.15
N LEU A 286 -3.48 7.10 19.82
CA LEU A 286 -2.44 6.39 19.07
C LEU A 286 -1.06 7.01 19.29
N LEU A 287 -0.99 8.34 19.42
CA LEU A 287 0.25 9.05 19.72
C LEU A 287 0.79 8.66 21.11
N ILE A 288 -0.08 8.60 22.12
CA ILE A 288 0.27 8.16 23.49
C ILE A 288 0.79 6.71 23.48
N LEU A 289 0.26 5.86 22.60
CA LEU A 289 0.71 4.47 22.42
C LEU A 289 1.99 4.33 21.57
N GLY A 290 2.62 5.42 21.15
CA GLY A 290 3.82 5.41 20.32
C GLY A 290 3.59 5.04 18.85
N GLN A 291 2.34 4.98 18.40
CA GLN A 291 1.98 4.61 17.02
C GLN A 291 1.91 5.84 16.10
N GLN A 292 3.06 6.51 15.88
CA GLN A 292 3.14 7.79 15.16
C GLN A 292 2.50 7.75 13.76
N SER A 293 2.77 6.69 13.00
CA SER A 293 2.29 6.53 11.62
C SER A 293 0.75 6.41 11.55
N SER A 294 0.14 5.64 12.46
CA SER A 294 -1.32 5.54 12.56
C SER A 294 -1.94 6.82 13.13
N ALA A 295 -1.28 7.49 14.09
CA ALA A 295 -1.74 8.77 14.63
C ALA A 295 -1.80 9.86 13.54
N ASN A 296 -0.75 9.95 12.70
CA ASN A 296 -0.74 10.84 11.54
C ASN A 296 -1.89 10.51 10.58
N SER A 297 -2.10 9.23 10.31
CA SER A 297 -3.19 8.78 9.44
C SER A 297 -4.57 9.17 10.00
N SER A 298 -4.81 8.93 11.30
CA SER A 298 -6.07 9.31 11.95
C SER A 298 -6.31 10.83 11.92
N SER A 299 -5.25 11.63 12.05
CA SER A 299 -5.32 13.10 11.97
C SER A 299 -5.70 13.60 10.58
N VAL A 300 -5.15 12.99 9.52
CA VAL A 300 -5.54 13.29 8.14
C VAL A 300 -7.02 12.97 7.92
N TRP A 301 -7.49 11.80 8.36
CA TRP A 301 -8.91 11.45 8.26
C TRP A 301 -9.81 12.41 9.04
N ALA A 302 -9.40 12.83 10.25
CA ALA A 302 -10.12 13.83 11.02
C ALA A 302 -10.27 15.15 10.24
N TYR A 303 -9.18 15.63 9.64
CA TYR A 303 -9.18 16.83 8.80
C TYR A 303 -10.06 16.69 7.55
N MET A 304 -10.03 15.53 6.90
CA MET A 304 -10.87 15.25 5.73
C MET A 304 -12.37 15.26 6.06
N PHE A 305 -12.77 14.71 7.22
CA PHE A 305 -14.16 14.80 7.67
C PHE A 305 -14.57 16.20 8.10
N LEU A 306 -13.63 17.02 8.58
CA LEU A 306 -13.88 18.45 8.83
C LEU A 306 -14.20 19.19 7.52
N TRP A 307 -13.48 18.90 6.43
CA TRP A 307 -13.82 19.43 5.11
C TRP A 307 -15.20 18.99 4.62
N VAL A 308 -15.53 17.71 4.80
CA VAL A 308 -16.87 17.19 4.48
C VAL A 308 -17.95 17.93 5.28
N TYR A 309 -17.72 18.15 6.57
CA TYR A 309 -18.61 18.94 7.42
C TYR A 309 -18.83 20.34 6.85
N LEU A 310 -17.76 21.06 6.50
CA LEU A 310 -17.87 22.41 5.92
C LEU A 310 -18.67 22.41 4.61
N ILE A 311 -18.40 21.47 3.70
CA ILE A 311 -19.11 21.35 2.43
C ILE A 311 -20.61 21.07 2.66
N GLN A 312 -20.94 20.16 3.57
CA GLN A 312 -22.33 19.83 3.90
C GLN A 312 -23.04 21.00 4.57
N GLN A 313 -22.40 21.68 5.52
CA GLN A 313 -22.94 22.84 6.21
C GLN A 313 -23.25 23.99 5.23
N ILE A 314 -22.37 24.23 4.26
CA ILE A 314 -22.60 25.19 3.18
C ILE A 314 -23.83 24.77 2.35
N GLY A 315 -23.95 23.48 2.01
CA GLY A 315 -25.11 22.95 1.30
C GLY A 315 -26.41 23.10 2.09
N GLU A 316 -26.40 22.81 3.39
CA GLU A 316 -27.56 22.96 4.27
C GLU A 316 -28.01 24.43 4.38
N ASN A 317 -27.05 25.34 4.57
CA ASN A 317 -27.35 26.76 4.78
C ASN A 317 -27.73 27.50 3.49
N ILE A 318 -27.01 27.26 2.39
CA ILE A 318 -27.17 28.03 1.14
C ILE A 318 -28.21 27.38 0.21
N LEU A 319 -28.20 26.05 0.09
CA LEU A 319 -29.07 25.33 -0.84
C LEU A 319 -30.36 24.83 -0.17
N HIS A 320 -30.57 25.18 1.11
CA HIS A 320 -31.71 24.79 1.92
C HIS A 320 -31.97 23.28 1.94
N PHE A 321 -30.91 22.45 1.89
CA PHE A 321 -31.06 21.02 2.06
C PHE A 321 -31.52 20.71 3.49
N HIS A 322 -32.72 20.14 3.62
CA HIS A 322 -33.24 19.72 4.92
C HIS A 322 -32.73 18.30 5.25
N SER A 323 -31.99 18.17 6.36
CA SER A 323 -31.51 16.88 6.85
C SER A 323 -32.66 16.02 7.38
N GLU A 324 -32.76 14.77 6.95
CA GLU A 324 -33.74 13.80 7.48
C GLU A 324 -33.19 12.98 8.65
N ILE A 325 -31.87 12.91 8.76
CA ILE A 325 -31.15 12.14 9.78
C ILE A 325 -30.28 13.10 10.56
N THR A 326 -30.77 13.51 11.73
CA THR A 326 -30.03 14.36 12.67
C THR A 326 -29.01 13.54 13.45
N LEU A 327 -28.02 14.22 14.03
CA LEU A 327 -27.00 13.60 14.87
C LEU A 327 -27.61 12.84 16.05
N GLU A 328 -28.65 13.36 16.70
CA GLU A 328 -29.27 12.74 17.86
C GLU A 328 -29.94 11.41 17.47
N LYS A 329 -30.67 11.41 16.35
CA LYS A 329 -31.26 10.20 15.78
C LYS A 329 -30.17 9.21 15.36
N TYR A 330 -29.08 9.71 14.79
CA TYR A 330 -27.94 8.88 14.40
C TYR A 330 -27.28 8.17 15.60
N LEU A 331 -27.05 8.90 16.70
CA LEU A 331 -26.39 8.38 17.91
C LEU A 331 -27.27 7.51 18.79
N SER A 332 -28.58 7.77 18.82
CA SER A 332 -29.53 6.93 19.56
C SER A 332 -29.50 5.46 19.16
N LEU A 333 -28.98 5.16 17.97
CA LEU A 333 -28.90 3.81 17.41
C LEU A 333 -27.66 3.04 17.86
N PHE A 334 -26.72 3.74 18.51
CA PHE A 334 -25.59 3.14 19.22
C PHE A 334 -25.81 3.14 20.73
N ASP A 335 -27.04 3.40 21.19
CA ASP A 335 -27.38 3.62 22.60
C ASP A 335 -26.60 4.77 23.26
N ILE A 336 -26.06 5.70 22.45
CA ILE A 336 -25.35 6.88 22.93
C ILE A 336 -26.35 8.02 23.09
N ARG A 337 -26.72 8.34 24.34
CA ARG A 337 -27.54 9.50 24.66
C ARG A 337 -26.65 10.71 24.91
N ILE A 338 -26.67 11.69 24.02
CA ILE A 338 -26.08 13.00 24.32
C ILE A 338 -27.06 13.76 25.20
N GLY A 339 -26.69 13.94 26.48
CA GLY A 339 -27.40 14.85 27.38
C GLY A 339 -27.06 16.30 27.04
N LEU A 340 -27.56 16.81 25.92
CA LEU A 340 -27.59 18.25 25.67
C LEU A 340 -28.75 18.82 26.50
N LYS A 341 -28.41 19.31 27.69
CA LYS A 341 -29.29 20.20 28.47
C LYS A 341 -29.20 21.62 27.94
#